data_AF-A0A951E5E5-F1
#
_entry.id   AF-A0A951E5E5-F1
#
_cell.length_a   1.000
_cell.length_b   1.000
_cell.length_c   1.000
_cell.angle_alpha   90.00
_cell.angle_beta   90.00
_cell.angle_gamma   90.00
#
_symmetry.space_group_name_H-M   'P 1'
#
loop_
_entity.id
_entity.type
_entity.pdbx_description
1 polymer ?
#
loop_
_entity_poly.entity_id
_entity_poly.type
_entity_poly.pdbx_seq_one_letter_code
_entity_poly.pdbx_strand_id
1 'polypeptide(L)'
;MANITRTPRGFFRPPFIVGVTGHMDLDPASRDRVKSEVKHFFTWLRASPRKHDNEGNLILGPSLGLENTPIILLSSMAPGADQWVAEAAKEMKPPLRVLAPLPFLKDQYLEASTFKAGGVCKDEAASEFLAQFPDDDVFVVRLLDETDL
;
A
#
# COMPACT_ATOMS: atom_id res chain seq x y z
N MET A 1 -20.40 47.87 -0.22
CA MET A 1 -20.01 46.65 0.51
C MET A 1 -19.85 45.54 -0.49
N ALA A 2 -18.64 45.04 -0.74
CA ALA A 2 -18.38 44.00 -1.72
C ALA A 2 -18.78 42.64 -1.15
N ASN A 3 -19.67 41.93 -1.85
CA ASN A 3 -20.04 40.55 -1.53
C ASN A 3 -18.84 39.66 -1.85
N ILE A 4 -18.15 39.18 -0.81
CA ILE A 4 -17.10 38.17 -0.96
C ILE A 4 -17.81 36.83 -1.15
N THR A 5 -17.96 36.41 -2.39
CA THR A 5 -18.41 35.06 -2.72
C THR A 5 -17.35 34.07 -2.24
N ARG A 6 -17.59 33.44 -1.09
CA ARG A 6 -16.76 32.33 -0.59
C ARG A 6 -16.85 31.18 -1.60
N THR A 7 -15.77 30.97 -2.35
CA THR A 7 -15.57 29.73 -3.11
C THR A 7 -15.82 28.55 -2.18
N PRO A 8 -16.58 27.51 -2.59
CA PRO A 8 -16.75 26.32 -1.77
C PRO A 8 -15.36 25.79 -1.46
N ARG A 9 -14.99 25.73 -0.17
CA ARG A 9 -13.77 25.04 0.22
C ARG A 9 -13.95 23.61 -0.26
N GLY A 10 -13.17 23.19 -1.26
CA GLY A 10 -13.07 21.77 -1.59
C GLY A 10 -12.79 21.06 -0.28
N PHE A 11 -13.73 20.22 0.17
CA PHE A 11 -13.61 19.55 1.46
C PHE A 11 -12.32 18.74 1.43
N PHE A 12 -11.34 19.13 2.23
CA PHE A 12 -10.16 18.32 2.49
C PHE A 12 -10.65 16.99 3.07
N ARG A 13 -10.48 15.91 2.32
CA ARG A 13 -10.76 14.55 2.78
C ARG A 13 -9.42 13.93 3.15
N PRO A 14 -9.11 13.78 4.45
CA PRO A 14 -7.86 13.15 4.85
C PRO A 14 -7.80 11.73 4.29
N PRO A 15 -6.65 11.28 3.78
CA PRO A 15 -6.49 9.91 3.32
C PRO A 15 -6.56 8.93 4.50
N PHE A 16 -7.11 7.75 4.25
CA PHE A 16 -7.01 6.60 5.15
C PHE A 16 -5.77 5.78 4.75
N ILE A 17 -4.81 5.67 5.67
CA ILE A 17 -3.54 4.99 5.40
C ILE A 17 -3.57 3.59 5.99
N VAL A 18 -3.26 2.59 5.18
CA VAL A 18 -3.12 1.19 5.59
C VAL A 18 -1.66 0.79 5.48
N GLY A 19 -0.98 0.64 6.61
CA GLY A 19 0.35 0.03 6.66
C GLY A 19 0.25 -1.49 6.57
N VAL A 20 1.11 -2.09 5.75
CA VAL A 20 1.19 -3.55 5.62
C VAL A 20 2.62 -4.04 5.84
N THR A 21 2.70 -5.26 6.36
CA THR A 21 3.94 -6.02 6.51
C THR A 21 3.59 -7.49 6.47
N GLY A 22 4.51 -8.35 6.02
CA GLY A 22 4.34 -9.79 6.10
C GLY A 22 5.60 -10.57 5.79
N HIS A 23 5.46 -11.90 5.73
CA HIS A 23 6.61 -12.80 5.54
C HIS A 23 7.16 -12.70 4.11
N MET A 24 8.48 -12.83 3.98
CA MET A 24 9.17 -12.87 2.68
C MET A 24 9.10 -14.23 1.98
N ASP A 25 8.84 -15.29 2.74
CA ASP A 25 8.96 -16.69 2.31
C ASP A 25 7.56 -17.28 2.29
N LEU A 26 6.79 -16.88 1.29
CA LEU A 26 5.43 -17.36 1.08
C LEU A 26 5.44 -18.50 0.06
N ASP A 27 4.58 -19.49 0.26
CA ASP A 27 4.31 -20.51 -0.75
C ASP A 27 3.74 -19.85 -2.02
N PRO A 28 4.45 -19.91 -3.17
CA PRO A 28 4.00 -19.28 -4.41
C PRO A 28 2.62 -19.75 -4.87
N ALA A 29 2.22 -20.99 -4.54
CA ALA A 29 0.89 -21.52 -4.89
C ALA A 29 -0.24 -20.76 -4.18
N SER A 30 0.06 -20.08 -3.07
CA SER A 30 -0.90 -19.27 -2.32
C SER A 30 -1.05 -17.84 -2.84
N ARG A 31 -0.24 -17.41 -3.83
CA ARG A 31 -0.20 -16.01 -4.30
C ARG A 31 -1.55 -15.48 -4.73
N ASP A 32 -2.25 -16.19 -5.60
CA ASP A 32 -3.55 -15.73 -6.12
C ASP A 32 -4.61 -15.66 -5.02
N ARG A 33 -4.59 -16.64 -4.11
CA ARG A 33 -5.48 -16.63 -2.94
C ARG A 33 -5.21 -15.43 -2.05
N VAL A 34 -3.95 -15.18 -1.68
CA VAL A 34 -3.57 -14.03 -0.85
C VAL A 34 -3.97 -12.71 -1.52
N LYS A 35 -3.68 -12.54 -2.81
CA LYS A 35 -4.08 -11.34 -3.55
C LYS A 35 -5.60 -11.18 -3.59
N SER A 36 -6.36 -12.26 -3.73
CA SER A 36 -7.82 -12.23 -3.67
C SER A 36 -8.32 -11.75 -2.30
N GLU A 37 -7.78 -12.27 -1.20
CA GLU A 37 -8.14 -11.86 0.16
C GLU A 37 -7.79 -10.39 0.43
N VAL A 38 -6.63 -9.92 -0.06
CA VAL A 38 -6.23 -8.52 0.02
C VAL A 38 -7.23 -7.63 -0.74
N LYS A 39 -7.60 -7.99 -1.96
CA LYS A 39 -8.61 -7.25 -2.75
C LYS A 39 -9.97 -7.25 -2.05
N HIS A 40 -10.36 -8.37 -1.44
CA HIS A 40 -11.59 -8.48 -0.66
C HIS A 40 -11.57 -7.52 0.54
N PHE A 41 -10.48 -7.49 1.30
CA PHE A 41 -10.28 -6.57 2.42
C PHE A 41 -10.42 -5.10 2.00
N PHE A 42 -9.74 -4.67 0.93
CA PHE A 42 -9.85 -3.29 0.45
C PHE A 42 -11.22 -2.96 -0.14
N THR A 43 -11.92 -3.95 -0.71
CA THR A 43 -13.31 -3.79 -1.15
C THR A 43 -14.23 -3.61 0.06
N TRP A 44 -14.01 -4.39 1.12
CA TRP A 44 -14.71 -4.25 2.39
C TRP A 44 -14.47 -2.88 3.04
N LEU A 45 -13.24 -2.34 3.02
CA LEU A 45 -12.96 -0.98 3.51
C LEU A 45 -13.81 0.08 2.80
N ARG A 46 -13.95 -0.03 1.48
CA ARG A 46 -14.70 0.92 0.64
C ARG A 46 -16.21 0.79 0.78
N ALA A 47 -16.74 -0.40 1.05
CA ALA A 47 -18.18 -0.62 1.02
C ALA A 47 -18.90 0.25 2.07
N SER A 48 -20.01 0.89 1.70
CA SER A 48 -20.87 1.60 2.65
C SER A 48 -21.61 0.59 3.54
N PRO A 49 -21.67 0.79 4.87
CA PRO A 49 -22.46 -0.07 5.76
C PRO A 49 -23.93 0.00 5.34
N ARG A 50 -24.56 -1.13 5.00
CA ARG A 50 -26.01 -1.16 4.76
C ARG A 50 -26.73 -1.34 6.08
N LYS A 51 -27.92 -0.72 6.20
CA LYS A 51 -28.80 -0.81 7.40
C LYS A 51 -29.19 -2.25 7.79
N HIS A 52 -28.95 -3.24 6.93
CA HIS A 52 -29.23 -4.66 7.17
C HIS A 52 -27.96 -5.54 7.28
N ASP A 53 -26.76 -4.96 7.31
CA ASP A 53 -25.50 -5.70 7.44
C ASP A 53 -25.21 -6.13 8.90
N ASN A 54 -26.25 -6.39 9.70
CA ASN A 54 -26.09 -7.02 11.02
C ASN A 54 -25.56 -8.47 10.89
N GLU A 55 -25.50 -9.01 9.67
CA GLU A 55 -24.76 -10.22 9.27
C GLU A 55 -23.48 -9.86 8.49
N GLY A 56 -22.72 -8.86 8.96
CA GLY A 56 -21.42 -8.51 8.40
C GLY A 56 -20.49 -9.72 8.28
N ASN A 57 -19.42 -9.60 7.49
CA ASN A 57 -18.40 -10.65 7.37
C ASN A 57 -18.01 -11.13 8.78
N LEU A 58 -18.20 -12.41 9.10
CA LEU A 58 -17.98 -12.96 10.45
C LEU A 58 -16.56 -12.68 10.99
N ILE A 59 -15.62 -12.40 10.09
CA ILE A 59 -14.23 -12.09 10.40
C ILE A 59 -13.99 -10.58 10.50
N LEU A 60 -14.51 -9.77 9.56
CA LEU A 60 -14.19 -8.35 9.45
C LEU A 60 -15.25 -7.42 10.09
N GLY A 61 -16.46 -7.90 10.33
CA GLY A 61 -17.59 -7.10 10.78
C GLY A 61 -18.18 -6.19 9.69
N PRO A 62 -18.93 -5.13 10.08
CA PRO A 62 -19.49 -4.16 9.15
C PRO A 62 -18.38 -3.34 8.48
N SER A 63 -18.55 -3.00 7.20
CA SER A 63 -17.58 -2.21 6.44
C SER A 63 -17.35 -0.80 7.00
N LEU A 64 -16.28 -0.13 6.53
CA LEU A 64 -15.90 1.18 7.06
C LEU A 64 -16.48 2.38 6.28
N GLY A 65 -17.19 2.17 5.17
CA GLY A 65 -17.80 3.26 4.41
C GLY A 65 -16.81 4.27 3.83
N LEU A 66 -15.65 3.78 3.38
CA LEU A 66 -14.59 4.62 2.82
C LEU A 66 -14.74 4.81 1.30
N GLU A 67 -15.94 4.66 0.72
CA GLU A 67 -16.14 4.75 -0.75
C GLU A 67 -15.69 6.09 -1.35
N ASN A 68 -15.67 7.12 -0.50
CA ASN A 68 -15.41 8.51 -0.84
C ASN A 68 -14.09 9.03 -0.27
N THR A 69 -13.32 8.16 0.40
CA THR A 69 -12.08 8.49 1.10
C THR A 69 -10.90 7.93 0.31
N PRO A 70 -9.86 8.73 -0.01
CA PRO A 70 -8.64 8.20 -0.59
C PRO A 70 -8.03 7.16 0.34
N ILE A 71 -7.80 5.94 -0.15
CA ILE A 71 -7.10 4.89 0.59
C ILE A 71 -5.69 4.78 0.03
N ILE A 72 -4.68 4.93 0.90
CA ILE A 72 -3.27 4.81 0.56
C ILE A 72 -2.72 3.54 1.23
N LEU A 73 -2.15 2.64 0.44
CA LEU A 73 -1.39 1.52 0.94
C LEU A 73 0.04 2.00 1.23
N LEU A 74 0.56 1.70 2.42
CA LEU A 74 1.94 1.97 2.81
C LEU A 74 2.66 0.62 2.99
N SER A 75 3.72 0.36 2.23
CA SER A 75 4.46 -0.91 2.27
C SER A 75 5.97 -0.71 2.21
N SER A 76 6.73 -1.55 2.88
CA SER A 76 8.20 -1.52 2.81
C SER A 76 8.76 -2.07 1.50
N MET A 77 7.90 -2.67 0.65
CA MET A 77 8.27 -3.29 -0.63
C MET A 77 9.27 -4.44 -0.54
N ALA A 78 9.44 -5.03 0.65
CA ALA A 78 10.21 -6.25 0.83
C ALA A 78 9.66 -7.40 -0.05
N PRO A 79 10.51 -8.34 -0.52
CA PRO A 79 10.04 -9.53 -1.24
C PRO A 79 8.95 -10.28 -0.49
N GLY A 80 8.07 -10.96 -1.22
CA GLY A 80 6.97 -11.74 -0.64
C GLY A 80 5.72 -10.91 -0.34
N ALA A 81 5.22 -10.98 0.89
CA ALA A 81 3.90 -10.46 1.26
C ALA A 81 3.68 -8.99 0.89
N ASP A 82 4.64 -8.13 1.23
CA ASP A 82 4.59 -6.68 0.96
C ASP A 82 4.34 -6.40 -0.53
N GLN A 83 5.12 -7.04 -1.41
CA GLN A 83 4.95 -6.89 -2.85
C GLN A 83 3.67 -7.53 -3.39
N TRP A 84 3.23 -8.67 -2.87
CA TRP A 84 1.96 -9.29 -3.29
C TRP A 84 0.77 -8.40 -2.95
N VAL A 85 0.79 -7.75 -1.79
CA VAL A 85 -0.23 -6.77 -1.38
C VAL A 85 -0.18 -5.53 -2.27
N ALA A 86 1.02 -4.99 -2.54
CA ALA A 86 1.20 -3.85 -3.44
C ALA A 86 0.71 -4.14 -4.86
N GLU A 87 0.99 -5.33 -5.38
CA GLU A 87 0.51 -5.79 -6.69
C GLU A 87 -1.02 -5.94 -6.70
N ALA A 88 -1.60 -6.60 -5.68
CA ALA A 88 -3.04 -6.74 -5.55
C ALA A 88 -3.75 -5.38 -5.53
N ALA A 89 -3.20 -4.42 -4.81
CA ALA A 89 -3.70 -3.05 -4.68
C ALA A 89 -3.66 -2.28 -6.01
N LYS A 90 -2.61 -2.46 -6.82
CA LYS A 90 -2.49 -1.88 -8.17
C LYS A 90 -3.44 -2.53 -9.18
N GLU A 91 -3.77 -3.81 -9.00
CA GLU A 91 -4.71 -4.54 -9.86
C GLU A 91 -6.20 -4.23 -9.57
N MET A 92 -6.51 -3.56 -8.46
CA MET A 92 -7.88 -3.19 -8.12
C MET A 92 -8.48 -2.17 -9.09
N LYS A 93 -9.81 -2.06 -9.08
CA LYS A 93 -10.56 -1.06 -9.86
C LYS A 93 -11.52 -0.28 -8.94
N PRO A 94 -11.30 1.03 -8.70
CA PRO A 94 -10.10 1.79 -9.06
C PRO A 94 -8.86 1.29 -8.29
N PRO A 95 -7.65 1.41 -8.86
CA PRO A 95 -6.42 1.03 -8.19
C PRO A 95 -6.21 1.86 -6.94
N LEU A 96 -5.51 1.29 -5.96
CA LEU A 96 -5.08 2.03 -4.78
C LEU A 96 -3.75 2.72 -5.07
N ARG A 97 -3.53 3.87 -4.43
CA ARG A 97 -2.20 4.47 -4.39
C ARG A 97 -1.35 3.68 -3.41
N VAL A 98 -0.17 3.25 -3.86
CA VAL A 98 0.80 2.56 -3.03
C VAL A 98 1.98 3.49 -2.82
N LEU A 99 2.35 3.74 -1.57
CA LEU A 99 3.51 4.52 -1.20
C LEU A 99 4.49 3.63 -0.44
N ALA A 100 5.77 3.79 -0.74
CA ALA A 100 6.82 2.90 -0.28
C ALA A 100 7.89 3.66 0.51
N PRO A 101 7.74 3.77 1.84
CA PRO A 101 8.81 4.22 2.71
C PRO A 101 9.90 3.15 2.70
N LEU A 102 11.03 3.46 2.07
CA LEU A 102 12.18 2.58 2.00
C LEU A 102 13.19 2.96 3.10
N PRO A 103 13.93 1.98 3.64
CA PRO A 103 14.98 2.26 4.62
C PRO A 103 16.16 3.04 4.01
N PHE A 104 16.38 2.88 2.70
CA PHE A 104 17.45 3.50 1.92
C PHE A 104 16.91 3.95 0.57
N LEU A 105 17.74 4.59 -0.25
CA LEU A 105 17.39 4.83 -1.65
C LEU A 105 17.08 3.51 -2.36
N LYS A 106 16.23 3.56 -3.39
CA LYS A 106 15.69 2.35 -4.05
C LYS A 106 16.77 1.44 -4.61
N ASP A 107 17.79 2.01 -5.23
CA ASP A 107 18.98 1.31 -5.73
C ASP A 107 19.77 0.65 -4.59
N GLN A 108 19.98 1.36 -3.48
CA GLN A 108 20.64 0.80 -2.29
C GLN A 108 19.82 -0.33 -1.65
N TYR A 109 18.49 -0.21 -1.63
CA TYR A 109 17.62 -1.22 -1.06
C TYR A 109 17.62 -2.52 -1.89
N LEU A 110 17.71 -2.41 -3.21
CA LEU A 110 17.90 -3.57 -4.11
C LEU A 110 19.22 -4.32 -3.87
N GLU A 111 20.24 -3.65 -3.32
CA GLU A 111 21.51 -4.26 -2.92
C GLU A 111 21.49 -4.84 -1.50
N ALA A 112 20.43 -4.59 -0.72
CA ALA A 112 20.35 -5.01 0.68
C ALA A 112 20.24 -6.53 0.81
N SER A 113 20.58 -7.03 2.01
CA SER A 113 20.53 -8.46 2.33
C SER A 113 19.13 -9.08 2.19
N THR A 114 18.09 -8.24 2.18
CA THR A 114 16.71 -8.61 1.88
C THR A 114 16.56 -9.16 0.46
N PHE A 115 17.22 -8.55 -0.54
CA PHE A 115 17.14 -8.93 -1.95
C PHE A 115 18.33 -9.77 -2.40
N LYS A 116 19.51 -9.57 -1.81
CA LYS A 116 20.74 -10.28 -2.16
C LYS A 116 21.34 -11.06 -0.99
N ALA A 117 21.91 -12.23 -1.23
CA ALA A 117 22.75 -12.93 -0.26
C ALA A 117 24.12 -13.21 -0.90
N GLY A 118 25.20 -12.71 -0.29
CA GLY A 118 26.55 -12.88 -0.84
C GLY A 118 26.72 -12.31 -2.25
N GLY A 119 25.98 -11.24 -2.60
CA GLY A 119 25.98 -10.64 -3.93
C GLY A 119 25.06 -11.32 -4.96
N VAL A 120 24.41 -12.43 -4.60
CA VAL A 120 23.49 -13.16 -5.49
C VAL A 120 22.04 -12.74 -5.21
N CYS A 121 21.29 -12.45 -6.27
CA CYS A 121 19.86 -12.14 -6.19
C CYS A 121 19.07 -13.35 -5.66
N LYS A 122 18.27 -13.16 -4.59
CA LYS A 122 17.45 -14.21 -3.98
C LYS A 122 16.17 -14.49 -4.79
N ASP A 123 15.56 -13.44 -5.30
CA ASP A 123 14.32 -13.48 -6.07
C ASP A 123 14.37 -12.37 -7.14
N GLU A 124 14.56 -12.78 -8.39
CA GLU A 124 14.65 -11.89 -9.54
C GLU A 124 13.34 -11.14 -9.78
N ALA A 125 12.20 -11.82 -9.63
CA ALA A 125 10.90 -11.21 -9.85
C ALA A 125 10.61 -10.14 -8.78
N ALA A 126 10.97 -10.39 -7.53
CA ALA A 126 10.81 -9.42 -6.46
C ALA A 126 11.73 -8.19 -6.65
N SER A 127 12.95 -8.42 -7.11
CA SER A 127 13.90 -7.35 -7.39
C SER A 127 13.45 -6.51 -8.59
N GLU A 128 12.98 -7.15 -9.65
CA GLU A 128 12.43 -6.48 -10.84
C GLU A 128 11.20 -5.64 -10.48
N PHE A 129 10.30 -6.18 -9.64
CA PHE A 129 9.10 -5.47 -9.20
C PHE A 129 9.44 -4.17 -8.47
N LEU A 130 10.39 -4.19 -7.54
CA LEU A 130 10.85 -2.97 -6.86
C LEU A 130 11.58 -2.04 -7.84
N ALA A 131 12.46 -2.56 -8.70
CA ALA A 131 13.20 -1.74 -9.66
C ALA A 131 12.27 -0.94 -10.59
N GLN A 132 11.19 -1.57 -11.07
CA GLN A 132 10.17 -0.97 -11.92
C GLN A 132 9.14 -0.14 -11.15
N PHE A 133 9.17 -0.15 -9.82
CA PHE A 133 8.22 0.63 -9.02
C PHE A 133 8.49 2.14 -9.18
N PRO A 134 7.46 2.99 -9.36
CA PRO A 134 7.64 4.41 -9.66
C PRO A 134 8.46 5.16 -8.60
N ASP A 135 9.41 5.98 -9.04
CA ASP A 135 10.26 6.77 -8.14
C ASP A 135 9.45 7.80 -7.32
N ASP A 136 8.38 8.35 -7.89
CA ASP A 136 7.50 9.32 -7.22
C ASP A 136 6.66 8.70 -6.08
N ASP A 137 6.59 7.37 -6.02
CA ASP A 137 5.85 6.63 -5.00
C ASP A 137 6.75 5.95 -3.97
N VAL A 138 8.08 6.12 -4.06
CA VAL A 138 9.06 5.71 -3.04
C VAL A 138 9.65 6.93 -2.34
N PHE A 139 9.99 6.78 -1.06
CA PHE A 139 10.67 7.83 -0.32
C PHE A 139 11.45 7.24 0.85
N VAL A 140 12.52 7.92 1.25
CA VAL A 140 13.27 7.58 2.46
C VAL A 140 12.72 8.39 3.62
N VAL A 141 12.38 7.71 4.72
CA VAL A 141 12.03 8.40 5.96
C VAL A 141 13.34 8.77 6.66
N ARG A 142 13.65 10.06 6.68
CA ARG A 142 14.83 10.62 7.36
C ARG A 142 14.43 11.21 8.70
N LEU A 143 15.30 11.08 9.69
CA LEU A 143 15.17 11.90 10.90
C LEU A 143 15.48 13.35 10.52
N LEU A 144 14.74 14.31 11.10
CA LEU A 144 14.85 15.74 10.76
C LEU A 144 16.29 16.28 10.88
N ASP A 145 17.11 15.65 11.72
CA ASP A 145 18.49 16.07 12.00
C ASP A 145 19.53 15.45 11.03
N GLU A 146 19.11 14.61 10.07
CA GLU A 146 19.99 13.94 9.08
C GLU A 146 20.04 14.68 7.73
N THR A 147 19.86 16.01 7.73
CA THR A 147 19.92 16.82 6.51
C THR A 147 21.36 17.18 6.07
N ASP A 148 22.38 16.86 6.88
CA ASP A 148 23.77 17.29 6.67
C ASP A 148 24.82 16.14 6.75
N LEU A 149 24.69 15.11 5.92
CA LEU A 149 25.80 14.16 5.63
C LEU A 149 25.90 13.82 4.14
#